data_AF-K1TYU4-F1
#
_entry.id   AF-K1TYU4-F1
#
_cell.length_a   1.000
_cell.length_b   1.000
_cell.length_c   1.000
_cell.angle_alpha   90.00
_cell.angle_beta   90.00
_cell.angle_gamma   90.00
#
_symmetry.space_group_name_H-M   'P 1'
#
loop_
_entity.id
_entity.type
_entity.pdbx_description
1 polymer ?
#
loop_
_entity_poly.entity_id
_entity_poly.type
_entity_poly.pdbx_seq_one_letter_code
_entity_poly.pdbx_strand_id
1 'polypeptide(L)' 'MAQKEIPCYLFVGMLESGKTKFIQETMEDPQFDSGDKTLLLICEEGEEEYDSERFAFGGVTVATIEDKTELNR' A
#
# COMPACT_ATOMS: atom_id res chain seq x y z
N MET A 1 -12.49 -25.81 -3.11
CA MET A 1 -12.23 -24.49 -2.51
C MET A 1 -12.43 -23.48 -3.63
N ALA A 2 -13.28 -22.47 -3.46
CA ALA A 2 -13.32 -21.37 -4.43
C ALA A 2 -11.97 -20.65 -4.39
N GLN A 3 -11.40 -20.33 -5.54
CA GLN A 3 -10.17 -19.55 -5.61
C GLN A 3 -10.46 -18.14 -5.08
N LYS A 4 -9.75 -17.72 -4.03
CA LYS A 4 -9.86 -16.36 -3.50
C LYS A 4 -9.11 -15.42 -4.44
N GLU A 5 -9.84 -14.55 -5.12
CA GLU A 5 -9.24 -13.44 -5.86
C GLU A 5 -8.84 -12.35 -4.87
N ILE A 6 -7.64 -11.80 -5.05
CA ILE A 6 -7.11 -10.70 -4.24
C ILE A 6 -6.91 -9.51 -5.18
N PRO A 7 -7.55 -8.37 -4.93
CA PRO A 7 -7.33 -7.18 -5.75
C PRO A 7 -5.90 -6.68 -5.57
N CYS A 8 -5.22 -6.42 -6.69
CA CYS A 8 -3.86 -5.88 -6.70
C CYS A 8 -3.87 -4.51 -7.40
N TYR A 9 -3.54 -3.47 -6.65
CA TYR A 9 -3.38 -2.11 -7.15
C TYR A 9 -1.89 -1.82 -7.33
N LEU A 10 -1.49 -1.46 -8.55
CA LEU A 10 -0.10 -1.16 -8.87
C LEU A 10 0.05 0.34 -9.14
N PHE A 11 0.72 1.03 -8.22
CA PHE A 11 1.02 2.45 -8.34
C PHE A 11 2.42 2.61 -8.95
N VAL A 12 2.50 3.24 -10.12
CA VAL A 12 3.76 3.49 -10.85
C VAL A 12 3.85 4.95 -11.28
N GLY A 13 5.07 5.45 -11.44
CA GLY A 13 5.32 6.82 -11.88
C GLY A 13 6.76 7.23 -11.65
N MET A 14 7.15 8.36 -12.25
CA MET A 14 8.49 8.93 -12.07
C MET A 14 8.78 9.24 -10.60
N LEU A 15 10.07 9.34 -10.23
CA LEU A 15 10.47 9.89 -8.94
C LEU A 15 9.89 11.30 -8.78
N GLU A 16 9.55 11.67 -7.53
CA GLU A 16 8.98 12.97 -7.18
C GLU A 16 7.62 13.31 -7.85
N SER A 17 6.93 12.33 -8.43
CA SER A 17 5.60 12.55 -9.04
C SER A 17 4.44 12.59 -8.03
N GLY A 18 4.71 12.68 -6.73
CA GLY A 18 3.70 12.69 -5.67
C GLY A 18 3.07 11.34 -5.32
N LYS A 19 3.72 10.22 -5.65
CA LYS A 19 3.18 8.86 -5.45
C LYS A 19 2.81 8.56 -4.00
N THR A 20 3.72 8.86 -3.06
CA THR A 20 3.51 8.60 -1.63
C THR A 20 2.26 9.29 -1.11
N LYS A 21 2.11 10.59 -1.42
CA LYS A 21 0.95 11.37 -1.03
C LYS A 21 -0.34 10.83 -1.65
N PHE A 22 -0.32 10.46 -2.92
CA PHE A 22 -1.49 9.88 -3.59
C PHE A 22 -1.93 8.57 -2.93
N ILE A 23 -0.99 7.70 -2.57
CA ILE A 23 -1.29 6.44 -1.87
C ILE A 23 -1.84 6.73 -0.46
N GLN A 24 -1.23 7.67 0.28
CA GLN A 24 -1.73 8.09 1.60
C GLN A 24 -3.18 8.59 1.52
N GLU A 25 -3.48 9.50 0.59
CA GLU A 25 -4.84 10.03 0.37
C GLU A 25 -5.83 8.93 -0.05
N THR A 26 -5.37 7.92 -0.80
CA THR A 26 -6.18 6.76 -1.18
C THR A 26 -6.52 5.89 0.03
N MET A 27 -5.58 5.68 0.95
CA MET A 27 -5.79 4.90 2.18
C MET A 27 -6.64 5.67 3.21
N GLU A 28 -6.72 6.99 3.09
CA GLU A 28 -7.61 7.86 3.87
C GLU A 28 -9.06 7.87 3.36
N ASP A 29 -9.32 7.35 2.15
CA ASP A 29 -10.66 7.26 1.58
C ASP A 29 -11.41 6.03 2.11
N PRO A 30 -12.49 6.20 2.90
CA PRO A 30 -13.30 5.08 3.40
C PRO A 30 -13.99 4.26 2.30
N GLN A 31 -14.03 4.75 1.07
CA GLN A 31 -14.62 4.05 -0.07
C GLN A 31 -13.62 3.12 -0.79
N PHE A 32 -12.32 3.20 -0.49
CA PHE A 32 -11.29 2.44 -1.19
C PHE A 32 -11.23 0.97 -0.75
N ASP A 33 -11.30 0.70 0.54
CA ASP A 33 -11.19 -0.67 1.09
C ASP A 33 -12.55 -1.26 1.47
N SER A 34 -12.69 -2.57 1.27
CA SER A 34 -13.88 -3.34 1.66
C SER A 34 -13.86 -3.81 3.12
N GLY A 35 -12.85 -3.42 3.91
CA GLY A 35 -12.61 -3.89 5.27
C GLY A 35 -11.78 -5.18 5.34
N ASP A 36 -11.12 -5.54 4.24
CA ASP A 36 -10.27 -6.73 4.15
C ASP A 36 -8.84 -6.43 4.62
N LYS A 37 -8.08 -7.50 4.89
CA LYS A 37 -6.65 -7.33 5.19
C LYS A 37 -5.93 -6.77 3.97
N THR A 38 -5.29 -5.62 4.15
CA THR A 38 -4.57 -4.92 3.10
C THR A 38 -3.06 -4.99 3.35
N LEU A 39 -2.29 -5.25 2.29
CA LEU A 39 -0.83 -5.18 2.29
C LEU A 39 -0.40 -4.00 1.42
N LEU A 40 0.19 -2.98 2.04
CA LEU A 40 0.85 -1.88 1.34
C LEU A 40 2.32 -2.26 1.17
N LEU A 41 2.71 -2.54 -0.08
CA LEU A 41 4.07 -2.93 -0.45
C LEU A 41 4.82 -1.73 -1.04
N ILE A 42 5.92 -1.33 -0.41
CA ILE A 42 6.71 -0.17 -0.79
C ILE A 42 8.08 -0.66 -1.29
N CYS A 43 8.40 -0.40 -2.55
CA CYS A 43 9.65 -0.89 -3.17
C CYS A 43 10.74 0.19 -3.30
N GLU A 44 10.43 1.44 -2.94
CA GLU A 44 11.30 2.60 -3.10
C GLU A 44 11.10 3.55 -1.92
N GLU A 45 12.14 4.30 -1.54
CA GLU A 45 12.03 5.36 -0.53
C GLU A 45 11.18 6.51 -1.10
N GLY A 46 10.18 6.94 -0.34
CA GLY A 46 9.35 8.10 -0.65
C GLY A 46 9.91 9.38 -0.04
N GLU A 47 9.40 10.53 -0.48
CA GLU A 47 9.75 11.83 0.13
C GLU A 47 9.18 12.01 1.55
N GLU A 48 8.14 11.24 1.88
CA GLU A 48 7.40 11.29 3.14
C GLU A 48 7.13 9.86 3.65
N GLU A 49 6.90 9.71 4.96
CA GLU A 49 6.45 8.45 5.57
C GLU A 49 4.92 8.36 5.56
N TYR A 50 4.39 7.13 5.47
CA TYR A 50 2.95 6.90 5.60
C TYR A 50 2.50 7.07 7.05
N ASP A 51 1.40 7.80 7.25
CA ASP A 51 0.75 7.93 8.54
C ASP A 51 -0.40 6.93 8.64
N SER A 52 -0.10 5.77 9.25
CA SER A 52 -1.08 4.70 9.42
C SER A 52 -2.23 5.04 10.37
N GLU A 53 -2.07 6.05 11.24
CA GLU A 53 -3.15 6.48 12.14
C GLU A 53 -4.27 7.18 11.36
N ARG A 54 -3.97 7.66 10.15
CA ARG A 54 -4.93 8.34 9.27
C ARG A 54 -5.67 7.39 8.32
N PHE A 55 -5.28 6.12 8.23
CA PHE A 55 -5.96 5.18 7.35
C PHE A 55 -7.42 4.99 7.78
N ALA A 56 -8.32 5.00 6.80
CA ALA A 56 -9.76 4.88 7.06
C ALA A 56 -10.18 3.48 7.54
N PHE A 57 -9.30 2.49 7.39
CA PHE A 57 -9.54 1.09 7.69
C PHE A 57 -8.35 0.46 8.43
N GLY A 58 -8.66 -0.42 9.37
CA GLY A 58 -7.65 -1.18 10.11
C GLY A 58 -7.15 -2.40 9.34
N GLY A 59 -6.10 -3.05 9.86
CA GLY A 59 -5.58 -4.29 9.26
C GLY A 59 -4.68 -4.08 8.04
N VAL A 60 -4.23 -2.84 7.82
CA VAL A 60 -3.17 -2.53 6.85
C VAL A 60 -1.82 -2.95 7.42
N THR A 61 -1.09 -3.78 6.68
CA THR A 61 0.32 -4.06 6.94
C THR A 61 1.15 -3.27 5.95
N VAL A 62 2.06 -2.43 6.45
CA VAL A 62 3.02 -1.70 5.62
C VAL A 62 4.33 -2.49 5.59
N ALA A 63 4.79 -2.84 4.40
CA ALA A 63 6.02 -3.58 4.18
C ALA A 63 6.90 -2.85 3.17
N THR A 64 8.05 -2.37 3.63
CA THR A 64 9.11 -1.83 2.78
C THR A 64 10.01 -2.98 2.34
N ILE A 65 10.27 -3.05 1.03
CA ILE A 65 11.06 -4.08 0.37
C ILE A 65 12.17 -3.37 -0.41
N GLU A 66 13.42 -3.56 0.00
CA GLU A 66 14.58 -3.00 -0.68
C GLU A 66 15.14 -3.97 -1.72
N ASP A 67 15.08 -5.27 -1.42
CA ASP A 67 15.56 -6.34 -2.29
C ASP A 67 14.48 -7.40 -2.58
N LYS A 68 14.48 -7.91 -3.81
CA LYS A 68 13.54 -8.94 -4.26
C LYS A 68 13.55 -10.21 -3.39
N THR A 69 14.67 -10.53 -2.75
CA THR A 69 14.79 -11.70 -1.86
C THR A 69 13.91 -11.59 -0.61
N GLU A 70 13.46 -10.40 -0.22
CA GLU A 70 12.58 -10.20 0.93
C GLU A 70 11.14 -10.65 0.68
N LEU A 71 10.69 -10.73 -0.58
CA LEU A 71 9.33 -11.15 -0.96
C LEU A 71 9.01 -12.63 -0.72
N ASN A 72 10.01 -13.46 -0.41
CA ASN A 72 9.88 -14.91 -0.28
C ASN A 72 10.09 -15.42 1.15
N ARG A 73 9.96 -14.56 2.16
CA ARG A 73 10.17 -14.90 3.57
C ARG A 73 8.88 -15.22 4.31
#